data_AF-A0A0P0UXR0-F1
#
_entry.id   AF-A0A0P0UXR0-F1
#
_cell.length_a   1.000
_cell.length_b   1.000
_cell.length_c   1.000
_cell.angle_alpha   90.00
_cell.angle_beta   90.00
_cell.angle_gamma   90.00
#
_symmetry.space_group_name_H-M   'P 1'
#
loop_
_entity.id
_entity.type
_entity.pdbx_description
1 polymer ?
#
loop_
_entity_poly.entity_id
_entity_poly.type
_entity_poly.pdbx_seq_one_letter_code
_entity_poly.pdbx_strand_id
1 'polypeptide(L)'
;MEANSVVLARIRRGMACFVEELKVEQAKMQGLLDHVDAFPAGGASPTREDYYTAEEIISHGISDMQICRVHKAIVMGSAPLYDAKTMGAILPPPSCPLTTDLAERLALLPPLEQTISYPDCDDVGLEGFAMRVQHAVTALGFAEEALESSFYTFNDAISLIFTKPIPPLAHSTKRKARSSIALALRCAAYAHAQATIALTRIAPPLTTTTPANNIAHSNIASNQQHI
;
A
#
# COMPACT_ATOMS: atom_id res chain seq x y z
N MET A 1 18.70 -22.35 -10.73
CA MET A 1 17.42 -22.03 -10.05
C MET A 1 17.77 -21.74 -8.60
N GLU A 2 17.78 -20.46 -8.18
CA GLU A 2 17.63 -20.17 -6.75
C GLU A 2 16.37 -20.94 -6.33
N ALA A 3 16.46 -21.87 -5.37
CA ALA A 3 15.34 -22.75 -5.08
C ALA A 3 14.11 -21.89 -4.80
N ASN A 4 12.97 -22.13 -5.45
CA ASN A 4 11.75 -21.32 -5.31
C ASN A 4 11.41 -21.04 -3.83
N SER A 5 11.80 -21.93 -2.91
CA SER A 5 11.71 -21.76 -1.46
C SER A 5 12.45 -20.53 -0.91
N VAL A 6 13.65 -20.21 -1.41
CA VAL A 6 14.45 -19.04 -1.00
C VAL A 6 13.80 -17.75 -1.45
N VAL A 7 13.34 -17.70 -2.71
CA VAL A 7 12.63 -16.52 -3.26
C VAL A 7 11.31 -16.30 -2.53
N LEU A 8 10.53 -17.36 -2.28
CA LEU A 8 9.30 -17.26 -1.49
C LEU A 8 9.56 -16.77 -0.06
N ALA A 9 10.64 -17.22 0.59
CA ALA A 9 11.01 -16.73 1.92
C ALA A 9 11.39 -15.23 1.90
N ARG A 10 12.10 -14.78 0.85
CA ARG A 10 12.43 -13.36 0.62
C ARG A 10 11.17 -12.52 0.41
N ILE A 11 10.25 -12.98 -0.45
CA ILE A 11 8.96 -12.34 -0.69
C ILE A 11 8.17 -12.19 0.61
N ARG A 12 8.01 -13.27 1.40
CA ARG A 12 7.27 -13.21 2.68
C ARG A 12 7.88 -12.21 3.65
N ARG A 13 9.22 -12.19 3.79
CA ARG A 13 9.90 -11.22 4.65
C ARG A 13 9.69 -9.79 4.16
N GLY A 14 9.86 -9.54 2.85
CA GLY A 14 9.65 -8.23 2.25
C GLY A 14 8.22 -7.72 2.45
N MET A 15 7.23 -8.58 2.21
CA MET A 15 5.81 -8.28 2.41
C MET A 15 5.46 -8.01 3.87
N ALA A 16 6.01 -8.77 4.82
CA ALA A 16 5.81 -8.50 6.24
C ALA A 16 6.33 -7.10 6.63
N CYS A 17 7.54 -6.75 6.19
CA CYS A 17 8.08 -5.41 6.41
C CYS A 17 7.24 -4.32 5.73
N PHE A 18 6.74 -4.58 4.51
CA PHE A 18 5.88 -3.66 3.79
C PHE A 18 4.54 -3.42 4.52
N VAL A 19 3.89 -4.48 5.00
CA VAL A 19 2.63 -4.37 5.78
C VAL A 19 2.83 -3.55 7.06
N GLU A 20 3.93 -3.77 7.78
CA GLU A 20 4.22 -2.97 8.98
C GLU A 20 4.49 -1.49 8.65
N GLU A 21 5.21 -1.19 7.56
CA GLU A 21 5.42 0.19 7.12
C GLU A 21 4.08 0.88 6.83
N LEU A 22 3.16 0.20 6.12
CA LEU A 22 1.84 0.75 5.80
C LEU A 22 0.99 1.09 7.02
N LYS A 23 1.11 0.34 8.12
CA LYS A 23 0.44 0.68 9.38
C LYS A 23 0.96 1.99 9.96
N VAL A 24 2.28 2.19 9.91
CA VAL A 24 2.91 3.44 10.38
C VAL A 24 2.45 4.61 9.51
N GLU A 25 2.38 4.42 8.18
CA GLU A 25 1.90 5.44 7.25
C GLU A 25 0.46 5.87 7.54
N GLN A 26 -0.44 4.92 7.76
CA GLN A 26 -1.82 5.23 8.11
C GLN A 26 -1.92 6.00 9.43
N ALA A 27 -1.17 5.57 10.46
CA ALA A 27 -1.17 6.25 11.75
C ALA A 27 -0.68 7.69 11.64
N LYS A 28 0.35 7.94 10.81
CA LYS A 28 0.84 9.29 10.54
C LYS A 28 -0.13 10.14 9.74
N MET A 29 -0.73 9.59 8.69
CA MET A 29 -1.74 10.29 7.89
C MET A 29 -2.97 10.66 8.74
N GLN A 30 -3.38 9.77 9.64
CA GLN A 30 -4.46 10.05 10.59
C GLN A 30 -4.06 11.15 11.57
N GLY A 31 -2.88 11.07 12.17
CA GLY A 31 -2.37 12.12 13.07
C GLY A 31 -2.27 13.49 12.38
N LEU A 32 -1.88 13.52 11.09
CA LEU A 32 -1.89 14.75 10.31
C LEU A 32 -3.32 15.31 10.12
N LEU A 33 -4.29 14.45 9.79
CA LEU A 33 -5.69 14.88 9.65
C LEU A 33 -6.22 15.50 10.93
N ASP A 34 -5.96 14.87 12.07
CA ASP A 34 -6.39 15.36 13.38
C ASP A 34 -5.78 16.75 13.65
N HIS A 35 -4.51 16.92 13.28
CA HIS A 35 -3.79 18.18 13.45
C HIS A 35 -4.31 19.29 12.50
N VAL A 36 -4.64 18.95 11.25
CA VAL A 36 -5.28 19.88 10.30
C VAL A 36 -6.68 20.27 10.78
N ASP A 37 -7.46 19.33 11.32
CA ASP A 37 -8.80 19.60 11.82
C ASP A 37 -8.77 20.59 12.99
N ALA A 38 -7.76 20.50 13.85
CA ALA A 38 -7.51 21.45 14.93
C ALA A 38 -7.11 22.87 14.45
N PHE A 39 -6.66 23.05 13.20
CA PHE A 39 -5.98 24.28 12.74
C PHE A 39 -6.72 25.11 11.66
N PRO A 40 -7.06 26.39 11.86
CA PRO A 40 -7.38 27.06 13.13
C PRO A 40 -8.84 26.73 13.53
N ALA A 41 -9.10 26.59 14.83
CA ALA A 41 -10.46 26.58 15.36
C ALA A 41 -11.01 28.01 15.22
N GLY A 42 -11.90 28.22 14.25
CA GLY A 42 -12.30 29.55 13.78
C GLY A 42 -12.76 30.54 14.87
N GLY A 43 -12.82 31.82 14.49
CA GLY A 43 -13.42 32.90 15.30
C GLY A 43 -12.42 33.92 15.87
N ALA A 44 -11.14 33.56 15.99
CA ALA A 44 -10.08 34.50 16.34
C ALA A 44 -9.24 34.87 15.11
N SER A 45 -8.54 36.01 15.19
CA SER A 45 -7.46 36.30 14.24
C SER A 45 -6.35 35.27 14.42
N PRO A 46 -5.75 34.74 13.33
CA PRO A 46 -4.67 33.78 13.43
C PRO A 46 -3.50 34.36 14.23
N THR A 47 -2.95 33.58 15.15
CA THR A 47 -1.85 33.95 16.04
C THR A 47 -0.49 33.54 15.45
N ARG A 48 0.60 33.95 16.10
CA ARG A 48 1.94 33.46 15.74
C ARG A 48 2.11 31.96 16.00
N GLU A 49 1.43 31.43 17.02
CA GLU A 49 1.44 29.99 17.34
C GLU A 49 0.72 29.19 16.26
N ASP A 50 -0.39 29.72 15.74
CA ASP A 50 -1.08 29.17 14.58
C ASP A 50 -0.12 29.08 13.39
N TYR A 51 0.66 30.12 13.11
CA TYR A 51 1.63 30.10 12.00
C TYR A 51 2.65 28.95 12.13
N TYR A 52 3.25 28.78 13.32
CA TYR A 52 4.22 27.71 13.55
C TYR A 52 3.61 26.32 13.47
N THR A 53 2.39 26.16 13.98
CA THR A 53 1.60 24.92 13.85
C THR A 53 1.39 24.59 12.37
N ALA A 54 1.05 25.60 11.56
CA ALA A 54 0.86 25.45 10.12
C ALA A 54 2.15 25.05 9.39
N GLU A 55 3.29 25.68 9.74
CA GLU A 55 4.60 25.31 9.20
C GLU A 55 5.01 23.87 9.59
N GLU A 56 4.65 23.43 10.79
CA GLU A 56 4.89 22.06 11.27
C GLU A 56 4.07 21.04 10.46
N ILE A 57 2.78 21.31 10.24
CA ILE A 57 1.91 20.48 9.36
C ILE A 57 2.52 20.32 7.97
N ILE A 58 3.03 21.41 7.38
CA ILE A 58 3.65 21.34 6.04
C ILE A 58 4.94 20.53 6.12
N SER A 59 5.91 21.01 6.90
CA SER A 59 7.30 20.58 6.80
C SER A 59 7.53 19.20 7.42
N HIS A 60 6.94 18.96 8.58
CA HIS A 60 7.12 17.72 9.35
C HIS A 60 5.95 16.74 9.16
N GLY A 61 4.83 17.21 8.62
CA GLY A 61 3.67 16.38 8.28
C GLY A 61 3.64 15.98 6.82
N ILE A 62 3.15 16.88 5.95
CA ILE A 62 2.88 16.58 4.54
C ILE A 62 4.18 16.25 3.78
N SER A 63 5.21 17.08 3.90
CA SER A 63 6.48 16.89 3.19
C SER A 63 7.23 15.63 3.65
N ASP A 64 7.27 15.33 4.95
CA ASP A 64 7.85 14.07 5.45
C ASP A 64 7.15 12.85 4.85
N MET A 65 5.81 12.86 4.84
CA MET A 65 5.04 11.75 4.29
C MET A 65 5.26 11.56 2.79
N GLN A 66 5.23 12.66 2.02
CA GLN A 66 5.42 12.61 0.58
C GLN A 66 6.82 12.13 0.21
N ILE A 67 7.87 12.78 0.75
CA ILE A 67 9.25 12.59 0.30
C ILE A 67 9.83 11.29 0.88
N CYS A 68 9.62 11.05 2.17
CA CYS A 68 10.37 10.00 2.87
C CYS A 68 9.57 8.70 2.96
N ARG A 69 8.26 8.79 3.12
CA ARG A 69 7.50 7.66 3.65
C ARG A 69 6.67 6.89 2.64
N VAL A 70 5.79 7.57 1.90
CA VAL A 70 5.04 6.94 0.82
C VAL A 70 5.99 6.40 -0.24
N HIS A 71 7.03 7.16 -0.59
CA HIS A 71 8.08 6.72 -1.49
C HIS A 71 8.80 5.45 -1.01
N LYS A 72 9.17 5.40 0.28
CA LYS A 72 9.78 4.21 0.88
C LYS A 72 8.84 3.00 0.82
N ALA A 73 7.56 3.19 1.15
CA ALA A 73 6.55 2.12 1.06
C ALA A 73 6.39 1.60 -0.38
N ILE A 74 6.42 2.47 -1.39
CA ILE A 74 6.42 2.10 -2.81
C ILE A 74 7.63 1.21 -3.15
N VAL A 75 8.83 1.59 -2.71
CA VAL A 75 10.06 0.80 -2.93
C VAL A 75 9.95 -0.56 -2.25
N MET A 76 9.48 -0.60 -0.99
CA MET A 76 9.29 -1.84 -0.24
C MET A 76 8.27 -2.79 -0.88
N GLY A 77 7.18 -2.27 -1.45
CA GLY A 77 6.20 -3.07 -2.20
C GLY A 77 6.68 -3.49 -3.59
N SER A 78 7.54 -2.69 -4.22
CA SER A 78 8.07 -2.98 -5.57
C SER A 78 9.06 -4.14 -5.59
N ALA A 79 9.82 -4.36 -4.52
CA ALA A 79 10.76 -5.48 -4.41
C ALA A 79 10.09 -6.87 -4.49
N PRO A 80 9.08 -7.22 -3.67
CA PRO A 80 8.40 -8.51 -3.78
C PRO A 80 7.60 -8.66 -5.07
N LEU A 81 7.12 -7.54 -5.65
CA LEU A 81 6.50 -7.54 -6.97
C LEU A 81 7.50 -7.90 -8.08
N TYR A 82 8.71 -7.34 -8.02
CA TYR A 82 9.80 -7.69 -8.92
C TYR A 82 10.14 -9.18 -8.80
N ASP A 83 10.31 -9.67 -7.57
CA ASP A 83 10.57 -11.09 -7.32
C ASP A 83 9.49 -11.99 -7.92
N ALA A 84 8.21 -11.67 -7.74
CA ALA A 84 7.12 -12.43 -8.33
C ALA A 84 7.15 -12.44 -9.87
N LYS A 85 7.46 -11.30 -10.51
CA LYS A 85 7.64 -11.25 -11.97
C LYS A 85 8.82 -12.11 -12.43
N THR A 86 9.92 -12.14 -11.68
CA THR A 86 11.05 -13.03 -12.00
C THR A 86 10.73 -14.51 -11.81
N MET A 87 9.77 -14.83 -10.94
CA MET A 87 9.23 -16.18 -10.77
C MET A 87 8.23 -16.59 -11.86
N GLY A 88 7.85 -15.67 -12.76
CA GLY A 88 6.96 -15.95 -13.89
C GLY A 88 5.59 -15.29 -13.83
N ALA A 89 5.30 -14.44 -12.84
CA ALA A 89 4.02 -13.73 -12.77
C ALA A 89 3.79 -12.84 -14.00
N ILE A 90 2.77 -13.14 -14.79
CA ILE A 90 2.36 -12.30 -15.92
C ILE A 90 1.20 -11.43 -15.49
N LEU A 91 1.39 -10.11 -15.53
CA LEU A 91 0.35 -9.14 -15.20
C LEU A 91 -0.36 -8.65 -16.47
N PRO A 92 -1.68 -8.40 -16.41
CA PRO A 92 -2.36 -7.67 -17.45
C PRO A 92 -1.76 -6.26 -17.61
N PRO A 93 -1.81 -5.68 -18.82
CA PRO A 93 -1.36 -4.32 -19.04
C PRO A 93 -2.17 -3.34 -18.18
N PRO A 94 -1.57 -2.24 -17.71
CA PRO A 94 -2.29 -1.22 -16.99
C PRO A 94 -3.37 -0.61 -17.89
N SER A 95 -4.61 -0.58 -17.41
CA SER A 95 -5.67 0.20 -18.05
C SER A 95 -5.37 1.68 -17.87
N CYS A 96 -5.33 2.47 -18.96
CA CYS A 96 -5.30 3.93 -18.85
C CYS A 96 -6.65 4.41 -18.31
N PRO A 97 -6.74 4.97 -17.09
CA PRO A 97 -7.99 5.53 -16.62
C PRO A 97 -8.37 6.74 -17.48
N LEU A 98 -9.66 6.85 -17.81
CA LEU A 98 -10.23 7.96 -18.59
C LEU A 98 -10.37 9.26 -17.77
N THR A 99 -10.10 9.21 -16.47
CA THR A 99 -10.31 10.30 -15.52
C THR A 99 -9.02 10.73 -14.84
N THR A 100 -8.90 12.04 -14.62
CA THR A 100 -7.82 12.64 -13.84
C THR A 100 -8.16 12.70 -12.34
N ASP A 101 -9.44 12.52 -11.97
CA ASP A 101 -9.86 12.56 -10.57
C ASP A 101 -9.28 11.37 -9.78
N LEU A 102 -8.56 11.68 -8.70
CA LEU A 102 -7.88 10.68 -7.88
C LEU A 102 -8.85 9.74 -7.16
N ALA A 103 -10.02 10.24 -6.74
CA ALA A 103 -11.00 9.42 -6.02
C ALA A 103 -11.67 8.42 -6.99
N GLU A 104 -11.97 8.85 -8.22
CA GLU A 104 -12.44 7.96 -9.28
C GLU A 104 -11.36 6.94 -9.67
N ARG A 105 -10.10 7.35 -9.82
CA ARG A 105 -8.98 6.42 -10.10
C ARG A 105 -8.82 5.36 -9.02
N LEU A 106 -8.93 5.74 -7.74
CA LEU A 106 -8.92 4.79 -6.62
C LEU A 106 -10.12 3.84 -6.69
N ALA A 107 -11.31 4.33 -7.02
CA ALA A 107 -12.53 3.53 -7.13
C ALA A 107 -12.52 2.54 -8.30
N LEU A 108 -11.70 2.80 -9.33
CA LEU A 108 -11.46 1.88 -10.45
C LEU A 108 -10.53 0.70 -10.08
N LEU A 109 -9.85 0.76 -8.94
CA LEU A 109 -9.05 -0.39 -8.49
C LEU A 109 -9.97 -1.55 -8.06
N PRO A 110 -9.55 -2.81 -8.31
CA PRO A 110 -10.35 -3.96 -7.94
C PRO A 110 -10.71 -4.01 -6.45
N PRO A 111 -11.92 -4.47 -6.09
CA PRO A 111 -12.30 -4.65 -4.69
C PRO A 111 -11.43 -5.71 -4.01
N LEU A 112 -11.32 -5.63 -2.69
CA LEU A 112 -10.45 -6.50 -1.88
C LEU A 112 -10.73 -8.00 -2.10
N GLU A 113 -11.98 -8.36 -2.36
CA GLU A 113 -12.45 -9.75 -2.41
C GLU A 113 -12.25 -10.45 -3.76
N GLN A 114 -11.96 -9.72 -4.85
CA GLN A 114 -11.73 -10.36 -6.16
C GLN A 114 -10.53 -11.30 -6.08
N THR A 115 -10.82 -12.59 -5.96
CA THR A 115 -9.88 -13.69 -5.90
C THR A 115 -9.85 -14.31 -7.27
N ILE A 116 -8.70 -14.25 -7.94
CA ILE A 116 -8.46 -15.09 -9.11
C ILE A 116 -7.74 -16.32 -8.56
N SER A 117 -8.39 -17.47 -8.61
CA SER A 117 -7.81 -18.74 -8.15
C SER A 117 -6.78 -19.23 -9.18
N TYR A 118 -5.55 -19.49 -8.74
CA TYR A 118 -4.53 -20.14 -9.58
C TYR A 118 -3.77 -21.22 -8.80
N PRO A 119 -3.32 -22.32 -9.46
CA PRO A 119 -2.85 -23.53 -8.77
C PRO A 119 -1.43 -23.48 -8.20
N ASP A 120 -0.65 -22.42 -8.43
CA ASP A 120 0.74 -22.31 -7.96
C ASP A 120 0.91 -21.04 -7.10
N CYS A 121 1.02 -21.25 -5.79
CA CYS A 121 1.05 -20.29 -4.67
C CYS A 121 -0.32 -19.84 -4.11
N ASP A 122 -1.08 -20.80 -3.59
CA ASP A 122 -2.32 -20.83 -2.77
C ASP A 122 -3.31 -19.65 -2.72
N ASP A 123 -4.58 -20.03 -2.76
CA ASP A 123 -5.85 -19.28 -2.95
C ASP A 123 -5.88 -18.26 -4.10
N VAL A 124 -4.79 -17.55 -4.40
CA VAL A 124 -4.68 -16.51 -5.45
C VAL A 124 -3.62 -16.83 -6.53
N GLY A 125 -2.69 -17.74 -6.24
CA GLY A 125 -1.52 -18.02 -7.08
C GLY A 125 -0.56 -16.84 -7.22
N LEU A 126 0.56 -17.06 -7.91
CA LEU A 126 1.62 -16.07 -8.09
C LEU A 126 1.14 -14.80 -8.82
N GLU A 127 0.27 -14.95 -9.83
CA GLU A 127 -0.35 -13.83 -10.55
C GLU A 127 -1.27 -13.03 -9.65
N GLY A 128 -2.08 -13.71 -8.84
CA GLY A 128 -2.96 -13.07 -7.89
C GLY A 128 -2.21 -12.33 -6.78
N PHE A 129 -1.12 -12.91 -6.29
CA PHE A 129 -0.18 -12.24 -5.40
C PHE A 129 0.37 -10.97 -6.07
N ALA A 130 0.96 -11.09 -7.26
CA ALA A 130 1.58 -9.98 -7.97
C ALA A 130 0.57 -8.87 -8.31
N MET A 131 -0.66 -9.22 -8.69
CA MET A 131 -1.75 -8.28 -8.93
C MET A 131 -2.09 -7.47 -7.67
N ARG A 132 -2.20 -8.12 -6.50
CA ARG A 132 -2.51 -7.42 -5.26
C ARG A 132 -1.40 -6.47 -4.83
N VAL A 133 -0.14 -6.91 -4.95
CA VAL A 133 1.01 -6.04 -4.66
C VAL A 133 1.05 -4.88 -5.65
N GLN A 134 0.79 -5.12 -6.94
CA GLN A 134 0.68 -4.06 -7.95
C GLN A 134 -0.42 -3.06 -7.59
N HIS A 135 -1.61 -3.51 -7.19
CA HIS A 135 -2.68 -2.62 -6.75
C HIS A 135 -2.31 -1.81 -5.50
N ALA A 136 -1.61 -2.43 -4.54
CA ALA A 136 -1.14 -1.73 -3.35
C ALA A 136 -0.15 -0.62 -3.71
N VAL A 137 0.83 -0.92 -4.57
CA VAL A 137 1.82 0.05 -5.06
C VAL A 137 1.15 1.16 -5.87
N THR A 138 0.19 0.82 -6.75
CA THR A 138 -0.57 1.83 -7.51
C THR A 138 -1.37 2.75 -6.59
N ALA A 139 -2.04 2.22 -5.57
CA ALA A 139 -2.75 3.03 -4.60
C ALA A 139 -1.82 3.97 -3.82
N LEU A 140 -0.60 3.54 -3.47
CA LEU A 140 0.39 4.43 -2.87
C LEU A 140 0.81 5.56 -3.81
N GLY A 141 0.93 5.30 -5.12
CA GLY A 141 1.15 6.36 -6.11
C GLY A 141 0.02 7.40 -6.08
N PHE A 142 -1.24 6.97 -5.97
CA PHE A 142 -2.36 7.90 -5.79
C PHE A 142 -2.30 8.66 -4.46
N ALA A 143 -1.78 8.03 -3.39
CA ALA A 143 -1.55 8.71 -2.12
C ALA A 143 -0.50 9.81 -2.24
N GLU A 144 0.59 9.56 -2.96
CA GLU A 144 1.65 10.53 -3.24
C GLU A 144 1.10 11.75 -4.00
N GLU A 145 0.34 11.54 -5.08
CA GLU A 145 -0.33 12.60 -5.84
C GLU A 145 -1.31 13.41 -4.97
N ALA A 146 -2.06 12.74 -4.08
CA ALA A 146 -2.99 13.38 -3.17
C ALA A 146 -2.28 14.25 -2.12
N LEU A 147 -1.15 13.76 -1.58
CA LEU A 147 -0.32 14.52 -0.65
C LEU A 147 0.33 15.73 -1.31
N GLU A 148 0.83 15.58 -2.54
CA GLU A 148 1.38 16.69 -3.33
C GLU A 148 0.33 17.78 -3.56
N SER A 149 -0.87 17.39 -3.99
CA SER A 149 -2.00 18.31 -4.15
C SER A 149 -2.35 19.02 -2.84
N SER A 150 -2.30 18.30 -1.72
CA SER A 150 -2.52 18.88 -0.39
C SER A 150 -1.42 19.87 -0.01
N PHE A 151 -0.15 19.56 -0.26
CA PHE A 151 0.98 20.43 0.02
C PHE A 151 0.82 21.80 -0.62
N TYR A 152 0.56 21.86 -1.93
CA TYR A 152 0.36 23.12 -2.63
C TYR A 152 -0.88 23.86 -2.11
N THR A 153 -1.99 23.14 -1.94
CA THR A 153 -3.23 23.72 -1.43
C THR A 153 -3.05 24.30 -0.03
N PHE A 154 -2.33 23.62 0.85
CA PHE A 154 -2.14 24.04 2.23
C PHE A 154 -1.17 25.22 2.35
N ASN A 155 -0.10 25.25 1.54
CA ASN A 155 0.79 26.42 1.41
C ASN A 155 0.03 27.67 0.96
N ASP A 156 -0.87 27.53 -0.02
CA ASP A 156 -1.74 28.63 -0.45
C ASP A 156 -2.69 29.07 0.68
N ALA A 157 -3.26 28.12 1.42
CA ALA A 157 -4.14 28.42 2.55
C ALA A 157 -3.43 29.23 3.63
N ILE A 158 -2.23 28.81 4.04
CA ILE A 158 -1.41 29.51 5.04
C ILE A 158 -1.05 30.91 4.55
N SER A 159 -0.58 31.01 3.32
CA SER A 159 -0.27 32.31 2.72
C SER A 159 -1.47 33.25 2.79
N LEU A 160 -2.67 32.78 2.46
CA LEU A 160 -3.90 33.57 2.55
C LEU A 160 -4.31 33.91 4.00
N ILE A 161 -4.15 32.98 4.94
CA ILE A 161 -4.50 33.19 6.36
C ILE A 161 -3.61 34.26 6.99
N PHE A 162 -2.29 34.19 6.77
CA PHE A 162 -1.31 34.98 7.53
C PHE A 162 -0.79 36.23 6.80
N THR A 163 -0.91 36.34 5.48
CA THR A 163 -0.40 37.52 4.74
C THR A 163 -1.49 38.49 4.29
N LYS A 164 -2.70 37.99 3.98
CA LYS A 164 -3.84 38.79 3.50
C LYS A 164 -5.14 38.14 3.98
N PRO A 165 -5.55 38.35 5.25
CA PRO A 165 -6.65 37.61 5.84
C PRO A 165 -7.95 37.80 5.03
N ILE A 166 -8.28 36.77 4.24
CA ILE A 166 -9.56 36.63 3.53
C ILE A 166 -10.20 35.35 4.08
N PRO A 167 -10.93 35.41 5.21
CA PRO A 167 -11.35 34.23 5.96
C PRO A 167 -12.13 33.19 5.13
N PRO A 168 -13.10 33.57 4.26
CA PRO A 168 -13.86 32.58 3.49
C PRO A 168 -12.99 31.75 2.53
N LEU A 169 -12.00 32.40 1.89
CA LEU A 169 -11.13 31.73 0.92
C LEU A 169 -10.17 30.77 1.62
N ALA A 170 -9.58 31.22 2.74
CA ALA A 170 -8.74 30.39 3.60
C ALA A 170 -9.43 29.09 4.06
N HIS A 171 -10.68 29.18 4.53
CA HIS A 171 -11.44 28.01 4.98
C HIS A 171 -11.75 27.02 3.85
N SER A 172 -12.07 27.52 2.65
CA SER A 172 -12.27 26.68 1.47
C SER A 172 -11.00 25.91 1.11
N THR A 173 -9.85 26.61 1.11
CA THR A 173 -8.55 26.01 0.79
C THR A 173 -8.12 24.98 1.85
N LYS A 174 -8.31 25.27 3.15
CA LYS A 174 -8.12 24.28 4.24
C LYS A 174 -8.96 23.02 4.00
N ARG A 175 -10.26 23.18 3.70
CA ARG A 175 -11.17 22.06 3.47
C ARG A 175 -10.72 21.19 2.29
N LYS A 176 -10.18 21.81 1.24
CA LYS A 176 -9.63 21.09 0.08
C LYS A 176 -8.38 20.29 0.44
N ALA A 177 -7.42 20.89 1.15
CA ALA A 177 -6.22 20.19 1.62
C ALA A 177 -6.58 18.98 2.51
N ARG A 178 -7.50 19.18 3.46
CA ARG A 178 -8.04 18.10 4.30
C ARG A 178 -8.62 16.95 3.48
N SER A 179 -9.44 17.26 2.47
CA SER A 179 -10.02 16.24 1.58
C SER A 179 -8.95 15.45 0.83
N SER A 180 -7.87 16.11 0.39
CA SER A 180 -6.74 15.45 -0.27
C SER A 180 -5.97 14.53 0.68
N ILE A 181 -5.69 14.95 1.93
CA ILE A 181 -5.06 14.08 2.94
C ILE A 181 -5.96 12.89 3.28
N ALA A 182 -7.27 13.12 3.41
CA ALA A 182 -8.23 12.04 3.65
C ALA A 182 -8.27 11.04 2.49
N LEU A 183 -8.11 11.51 1.25
CA LEU A 183 -7.96 10.63 0.09
C LEU A 183 -6.65 9.84 0.16
N ALA A 184 -5.52 10.46 0.50
CA ALA A 184 -4.24 9.77 0.69
C ALA A 184 -4.35 8.65 1.76
N LEU A 185 -5.03 8.92 2.87
CA LEU A 185 -5.29 7.92 3.91
C LEU A 185 -6.12 6.74 3.38
N ARG A 186 -7.16 6.99 2.57
CA ARG A 186 -7.94 5.91 1.94
C ARG A 186 -7.09 5.06 0.99
N CYS A 187 -6.20 5.69 0.24
CA CYS A 187 -5.24 4.99 -0.62
C CYS A 187 -4.30 4.09 0.20
N ALA A 188 -3.74 4.59 1.31
CA ALA A 188 -2.89 3.80 2.20
C ALA A 188 -3.67 2.66 2.89
N ALA A 189 -4.93 2.89 3.27
CA ALA A 189 -5.83 1.87 3.79
C ALA A 189 -6.08 0.75 2.78
N TYR A 190 -6.37 1.10 1.54
CA TYR A 190 -6.53 0.16 0.44
C TYR A 190 -5.25 -0.64 0.19
N ALA A 191 -4.09 0.04 0.12
CA ALA A 191 -2.80 -0.60 -0.08
C ALA A 191 -2.48 -1.63 1.02
N HIS A 192 -2.73 -1.28 2.27
CA HIS A 192 -2.54 -2.18 3.40
C HIS A 192 -3.46 -3.39 3.35
N ALA A 193 -4.73 -3.21 2.99
CA ALA A 193 -5.65 -4.32 2.84
C ALA A 193 -5.20 -5.28 1.73
N GLN A 194 -4.78 -4.76 0.57
CA GLN A 194 -4.25 -5.59 -0.52
C GLN A 194 -2.94 -6.30 -0.13
N ALA A 195 -2.01 -5.60 0.51
CA ALA A 195 -0.74 -6.16 0.99
C ALA A 195 -0.96 -7.24 2.06
N THR A 196 -1.93 -7.04 2.96
CA THR A 196 -2.30 -8.01 3.98
C THR A 196 -2.86 -9.28 3.35
N ILE A 197 -3.79 -9.16 2.39
CA ILE A 197 -4.34 -10.33 1.68
C ILE A 197 -3.24 -11.04 0.88
N ALA A 198 -2.36 -10.29 0.23
CA ALA A 198 -1.22 -10.86 -0.49
C ALA A 198 -0.31 -11.65 0.48
N LEU A 199 0.02 -11.08 1.64
CA LEU A 199 0.87 -11.73 2.63
C LEU A 199 0.25 -12.99 3.22
N THR A 200 -1.04 -12.95 3.58
CA THR A 200 -1.74 -14.09 4.21
C THR A 200 -2.01 -15.23 3.24
N ARG A 201 -1.99 -14.96 1.94
CA ARG A 201 -2.27 -15.96 0.89
C ARG A 201 -1.06 -16.40 0.08
N ILE A 202 0.14 -15.85 0.28
CA ILE A 202 1.33 -16.57 -0.18
C ILE A 202 1.30 -17.93 0.53
N ALA A 203 1.36 -19.03 -0.23
CA ALA A 203 1.33 -20.42 0.24
C ALA A 203 1.97 -20.64 1.62
N PRO A 204 1.55 -21.62 2.44
CA PRO A 204 2.17 -21.89 3.72
C PRO A 204 3.69 -22.09 3.59
N PRO A 205 4.48 -21.77 4.62
CA PRO A 205 5.86 -22.22 4.67
C PRO A 205 5.89 -23.74 4.44
N LEU A 206 6.79 -24.20 3.57
CA LEU A 206 7.06 -25.63 3.36
C LEU A 206 7.29 -26.25 4.73
N THR A 207 6.28 -26.90 5.29
CA THR A 207 6.48 -27.83 6.38
C THR A 207 7.33 -28.95 5.80
N THR A 208 8.55 -28.99 6.30
CA THR A 208 9.53 -30.07 6.13
C THR A 208 8.84 -31.43 6.04
N THR A 209 9.00 -32.07 4.88
CA THR A 209 9.01 -33.53 4.69
C THR A 209 8.18 -34.33 5.69
N THR A 210 6.93 -34.65 5.34
CA THR A 210 6.46 -36.00 5.66
C THR A 210 7.20 -36.92 4.68
N PRO A 211 8.19 -37.73 5.13
CA PRO A 211 8.79 -38.68 4.23
C PRO A 211 7.68 -39.63 3.78
N ALA A 212 7.67 -39.95 2.49
CA ALA A 212 6.90 -41.06 1.94
C ALA A 212 7.46 -42.39 2.50
N ASN A 213 7.33 -42.61 3.81
CA ASN A 213 7.42 -43.91 4.43
C ASN A 213 6.06 -44.59 4.28
N ASN A 214 5.80 -45.02 3.05
CA ASN A 214 5.06 -46.25 2.79
C ASN A 214 5.79 -46.99 1.64
N ILE A 215 7.11 -47.13 1.77
CA ILE A 215 7.84 -48.27 1.20
C ILE A 215 8.01 -49.28 2.36
N ALA A 216 6.92 -49.96 2.68
CA ALA A 216 6.82 -51.09 3.61
C ALA A 216 5.35 -51.54 3.50
N HIS A 217 4.91 -52.53 2.72
CA HIS A 217 5.33 -53.89 2.42
C HIS A 217 4.53 -54.30 1.15
N SER A 218 4.91 -55.17 0.22
CA SER A 218 5.86 -56.26 0.18
C SER A 218 6.35 -56.40 -1.25
N ASN A 219 7.66 -56.25 -1.41
CA ASN A 219 8.37 -56.91 -2.49
C ASN A 219 8.16 -58.44 -2.37
N ILE A 220 8.02 -59.10 -3.51
CA ILE A 220 8.32 -60.52 -3.72
C ILE A 220 7.28 -61.51 -3.14
N ALA A 221 6.20 -61.73 -3.88
CA ALA A 221 5.70 -63.08 -4.09
C ALA A 221 6.10 -63.50 -5.52
N SER A 222 7.37 -63.88 -5.63
CA SER A 222 7.84 -65.04 -6.37
C SER A 222 7.02 -65.43 -7.60
N ASN A 223 7.54 -65.04 -8.77
CA ASN A 223 7.53 -65.88 -9.96
C ASN A 223 7.88 -67.32 -9.56
N GLN A 224 6.87 -68.18 -9.43
CA GLN A 224 7.01 -69.61 -9.71
C GLN A 224 7.29 -69.67 -11.23
N GLN A 225 8.51 -69.89 -11.73
CA GLN A 225 9.23 -71.18 -11.79
C GLN A 225 8.24 -72.32 -12.10
N HIS A 226 8.37 -73.14 -13.14
CA HIS A 226 9.42 -73.41 -14.12
C HIS A 226 8.77 -74.47 -15.05
N ILE A 227 9.12 -74.49 -16.34
CA ILE A 227 8.85 -75.57 -17.33
C ILE A 227 7.40 -75.66 -17.87
#